data_AF-A0A838SVR0-F1
#
_entry.id   AF-A0A838SVR0-F1
#
_cell.length_a   1.000
_cell.length_b   1.000
_cell.length_c   1.000
_cell.angle_alpha   90.00
_cell.angle_beta   90.00
_cell.angle_gamma   90.00
#
_symmetry.space_group_name_H-M   'P 1'
#
loop_
_entity.id
_entity.type
_entity.pdbx_description
1 polymer ?
#
loop_
_entity_poly.entity_id
_entity_poly.type
_entity_poly.pdbx_seq_one_letter_code
_entity_poly.pdbx_strand_id
1 'polypeptide(L)' 'GYVSMRALGDPDAFLATDLGVRHALAAIGHDSSPAGAAAAAHRWRPWRAYANLHLWRSLATTIPRSTR' A
#
# COMPACT_ATOMS: atom_id res chain seq x y z
N GLY A 1 -1.42 -12.71 -0.19
CA GLY A 1 -1.54 -11.29 0.17
C GLY A 1 -2.99 -10.88 0.31
N TYR A 2 -3.67 -10.58 -0.81
CA TYR A 2 -4.99 -9.92 -0.74
C TYR A 2 -6.07 -10.77 -0.07
N VAL A 3 -6.14 -12.08 -0.40
CA VAL A 3 -7.06 -13.01 0.25
C VAL A 3 -6.77 -13.12 1.75
N SER A 4 -5.51 -13.29 2.14
CA SER A 4 -5.09 -13.30 3.56
C SER A 4 -5.57 -12.05 4.29
N MET A 5 -5.36 -10.87 3.68
CA MET A 5 -5.76 -9.59 4.27
C MET A 5 -7.28 -9.42 4.39
N ARG A 6 -8.03 -9.70 3.33
CA ARG A 6 -9.47 -9.40 3.26
C ARG A 6 -10.38 -10.53 3.73
N ALA A 7 -10.05 -11.77 3.41
CA ALA A 7 -10.88 -12.92 3.71
C ALA A 7 -10.52 -13.56 5.06
N LEU A 8 -9.23 -13.57 5.41
CA LEU A 8 -8.76 -14.16 6.68
C LEU A 8 -8.47 -13.11 7.76
N GLY A 9 -8.58 -11.82 7.43
CA GLY A 9 -8.33 -10.73 8.37
C GLY A 9 -6.89 -10.63 8.86
N ASP A 10 -5.91 -11.15 8.10
CA ASP A 10 -4.49 -11.12 8.47
C ASP A 10 -4.00 -9.66 8.60
N PRO A 11 -3.68 -9.19 9.82
CA PRO A 11 -3.27 -7.81 10.05
C PRO A 11 -1.85 -7.51 9.53
N ASP A 12 -1.03 -8.54 9.30
CA ASP A 12 0.37 -8.40 8.88
C ASP A 12 0.57 -8.70 7.38
N ALA A 13 -0.51 -8.94 6.62
CA ALA A 13 -0.46 -9.15 5.18
C ALA A 13 -0.03 -7.87 4.43
N PHE A 14 0.97 -7.98 3.55
CA PHE A 14 1.44 -6.89 2.69
C PHE A 14 1.34 -7.23 1.20
N LEU A 15 0.99 -6.26 0.36
CA LEU A 15 0.74 -6.46 -1.07
C LEU A 15 1.85 -5.83 -1.93
N ALA A 16 3.08 -6.32 -1.82
CA ALA A 16 4.25 -5.73 -2.47
C ALA A 16 4.16 -5.61 -4.01
N THR A 17 3.34 -6.44 -4.65
CA THR A 17 3.13 -6.41 -6.12
C THR A 17 1.89 -5.62 -6.55
N ASP A 18 1.09 -5.11 -5.61
CA ASP A 18 -0.11 -4.32 -5.92
C ASP A 18 0.26 -3.00 -6.60
N LEU A 19 -0.36 -2.70 -7.74
CA LEU A 19 -0.06 -1.49 -8.52
C LEU A 19 -0.38 -0.21 -7.74
N GLY A 20 -1.47 -0.20 -6.97
CA GLY A 20 -1.84 0.94 -6.13
C GLY A 20 -0.80 1.20 -5.04
N VAL A 21 -0.39 0.16 -4.31
CA VAL A 21 0.68 0.24 -3.30
C VAL A 21 1.97 0.78 -3.93
N ARG A 22 2.37 0.26 -5.09
CA ARG A 22 3.60 0.68 -5.78
C ARG A 22 3.53 2.13 -6.26
N HIS A 23 2.40 2.55 -6.85
CA HIS A 23 2.20 3.94 -7.25
C HIS A 23 2.18 4.90 -6.05
N ALA A 24 1.54 4.52 -4.96
CA ALA A 24 1.53 5.32 -3.74
C ALA A 24 2.94 5.48 -3.17
N LEU A 25 3.74 4.40 -3.11
CA LEU A 25 5.13 4.44 -2.70
C LEU A 25 5.98 5.35 -3.60
N ALA A 26 5.82 5.24 -4.92
CA ALA A 26 6.50 6.13 -5.87
C ALA A 26 6.13 7.60 -5.63
N ALA A 27 4.85 7.90 -5.38
CA ALA A 27 4.37 9.25 -5.13
C ALA A 27 4.95 9.88 -3.85
N ILE A 28 5.39 9.06 -2.88
CA ILE A 28 6.04 9.52 -1.65
C ILE A 28 7.56 9.32 -1.66
N GLY A 29 8.17 9.08 -2.82
CA GLY A 29 9.63 9.00 -3.00
C GLY A 29 10.28 7.71 -2.50
N HIS A 30 9.51 6.64 -2.30
CA HIS A 30 10.03 5.32 -1.92
C HIS A 30 10.31 4.44 -3.16
N ASP A 31 11.22 3.46 -3.01
CA ASP A 31 11.42 2.42 -4.02
C ASP A 31 10.11 1.62 -4.22
N SER A 32 9.57 1.69 -5.44
CA SER A 32 8.31 1.08 -5.85
C SER A 32 8.50 -0.28 -6.56
N SER A 33 9.71 -0.82 -6.59
CA SER A 33 9.94 -2.21 -6.95
C SER A 33 9.27 -3.14 -5.93
N PRO A 34 8.82 -4.35 -6.31
CA PRO A 34 8.26 -5.29 -5.34
C PRO A 34 9.20 -5.61 -4.17
N ALA A 35 10.51 -5.68 -4.44
CA ALA A 35 11.52 -5.91 -3.41
C ALA A 35 11.65 -4.70 -2.46
N GLY A 36 11.74 -3.48 -3.01
CA GLY A 36 11.77 -2.25 -2.23
C GLY A 36 10.52 -2.04 -1.38
N ALA A 37 9.34 -2.31 -1.96
CA ALA A 37 8.07 -2.25 -1.24
C ALA A 37 8.02 -3.26 -0.08
N ALA A 38 8.45 -4.50 -0.30
CA ALA A 38 8.52 -5.52 0.75
C ALA A 38 9.51 -5.12 1.86
N ALA A 39 10.68 -4.60 1.50
CA ALA A 39 11.69 -4.10 2.44
C ALA A 39 11.13 -2.94 3.28
N ALA A 40 10.52 -1.94 2.64
CA ALA A 40 9.91 -0.79 3.32
C ALA A 40 8.80 -1.23 4.29
N ALA A 41 8.05 -2.29 3.95
CA ALA A 41 6.95 -2.76 4.78
C ALA A 41 7.37 -3.43 6.09
N HIS A 42 8.62 -3.90 6.22
CA HIS A 42 9.09 -4.54 7.45
C HIS A 42 8.97 -3.62 8.68
N ARG A 43 9.10 -2.29 8.51
CA ARG A 43 8.96 -1.30 9.60
C ARG A 43 7.53 -1.20 10.16
N TRP A 44 6.54 -1.71 9.45
CA TRP A 44 5.11 -1.62 9.81
C TRP A 44 4.55 -2.90 10.42
N ARG A 45 5.39 -3.91 10.67
CA ARG A 45 4.96 -5.10 11.41
C ARG A 45 4.52 -4.73 12.84
N PRO A 46 3.52 -5.41 13.41
CA PRO A 46 2.74 -6.51 12.85
C PRO A 46 1.46 -6.07 12.10
N TRP A 47 1.40 -4.81 11.63
CA TRP A 47 0.19 -4.18 11.08
C TRP A 47 0.32 -3.77 9.61
N ARG A 48 1.08 -4.52 8.81
CA ARG A 48 1.35 -4.16 7.39
C ARG A 48 0.09 -4.05 6.53
N ALA A 49 -1.01 -4.71 6.91
CA ALA A 49 -2.29 -4.54 6.23
C ALA A 49 -2.81 -3.10 6.29
N TYR A 50 -2.59 -2.40 7.41
CA TYR A 50 -2.98 -1.00 7.56
C TYR A 50 -2.16 -0.08 6.67
N ALA A 51 -0.89 -0.39 6.43
CA ALA A 51 -0.08 0.36 5.49
C ALA A 51 -0.64 0.30 4.06
N ASN A 52 -1.13 -0.87 3.61
CA ASN A 52 -1.82 -0.96 2.30
C ASN A 52 -3.03 0.01 2.26
N LEU A 53 -3.84 0.04 3.32
CA LEU A 53 -5.01 0.92 3.39
C LEU A 53 -4.63 2.41 3.34
N HIS A 54 -3.58 2.81 4.06
CA HIS A 54 -3.09 4.19 4.02
C HIS A 54 -2.54 4.58 2.65
N LEU A 55 -1.78 3.69 2.00
CA LEU A 55 -1.25 3.89 0.65
C LEU A 55 -2.36 4.00 -0.40
N TRP A 56 -3.40 3.16 -0.32
CA TRP A 56 -4.55 3.30 -1.21
C TRP A 56 -5.32 4.60 -0.97
N ARG A 57 -5.48 5.00 0.30
CA ARG A 57 -6.13 6.27 0.66
C ARG A 57 -5.37 7.48 0.13
N SER A 58 -4.03 7.46 0.12
CA SER A 58 -3.26 8.60 -0.39
C SER A 58 -3.48 8.86 -1.88
N LEU A 59 -3.78 7.81 -2.67
CA LEU A 59 -4.06 7.95 -4.10
C LEU A 59 -5.43 8.60 -4.38
N ALA A 60 -6.42 8.42 -3.50
CA ALA A 60 -7.74 9.03 -3.67
C ALA A 60 -7.69 10.56 -3.52
N THR A 61 -6.72 11.08 -2.77
CA THR A 61 -6.49 12.52 -2.60
C THR A 61 -5.80 13.15 -3.81
N THR A 62 -5.08 12.37 -4.62
CA THR A 62 -4.28 12.88 -5.74
C THR A 62 -5.09 13.19 -7.01
N ILE A 63 -6.33 12.71 -7.14
CA ILE A 63 -7.18 13.01 -8.30
C ILE A 63 -7.72 14.46 -8.14
N PRO A 64 -7.44 15.38 -9.07
CA PRO A 64 -7.98 16.74 -9.02
C PRO A 64 -9.51 16.65 -9.05
N ARG A 65 -10.15 17.18 -8.01
CA ARG A 65 -11.60 17.23 -7.95
C ARG A 65 -12.06 18.22 -9.03
N SER A 66 -12.58 17.70 -10.14
CA SER A 66 -13.16 18.53 -11.20
C SER A 66 -14.26 19.39 -10.57
N THR A 67 -13.99 20.68 -10.45
CA THR A 67 -14.99 21.71 -10.19
C THR A 67 -15.96 21.70 -11.37
N ARG A 68 -17.22 21.35 -11.08
CA ARG A 68 -18.34 21.67 -11.98
C ARG A 68 -18.52 23.18 -12.08
#